data_AF-A0AAN8PIX0-F1
#
_entry.id   AF-A0AAN8PIX0-F1
#
_cell.length_a   1.000
_cell.length_b   1.000
_cell.length_c   1.000
_cell.angle_alpha   90.00
_cell.angle_beta   90.00
_cell.angle_gamma   90.00
#
_symmetry.space_group_name_H-M   'P 1'
#
loop_
_entity.id
_entity.type
_entity.pdbx_description
1 polymer ?
#
loop_
_entity_poly.entity_id
_entity_poly.type
_entity_poly.pdbx_seq_one_letter_code
_entity_poly.pdbx_strand_id
1 'polypeptide(L)'
;MSNGIAVSPSNSVNKTRNAILRMKNCSPKLRSKLRERCQQRIQNERFKILNTLRKISEQDTFKVAFGNIICEEWKNIDDDELCEPLVQTLDRQISEPEFNLDEELLLEELLEKELLLEHEEWLFQQYEELLSEQLETSNDVVCPLCCAGYLELKDISCPGKVQCTKCSEIITIDKSLLDLQSAIYECLSWHEKQCNRNPGFIKVFKNKNESNLCVICDHCSFLNVVG
;
A
#
# COMPACT_ATOMS: atom_id res chain seq x y z
N MET A 1 -61.73 7.84 43.13
CA MET A 1 -61.11 7.82 41.79
C MET A 1 -59.64 8.11 42.00
N SER A 2 -58.79 7.10 41.80
CA SER A 2 -57.38 7.12 42.26
C SER A 2 -56.45 7.59 41.14
N ASN A 3 -55.69 8.64 41.40
CA ASN A 3 -54.66 9.17 40.48
C ASN A 3 -53.42 8.28 40.51
N GLY A 4 -53.13 7.61 39.39
CA GLY A 4 -51.88 6.86 39.19
C GLY A 4 -50.79 7.76 38.65
N ILE A 5 -49.76 8.05 39.45
CA ILE A 5 -48.54 8.73 39.02
C ILE A 5 -47.68 7.71 38.26
N ALA A 6 -47.47 7.93 36.95
CA ALA A 6 -46.51 7.17 36.16
C ALA A 6 -45.09 7.68 36.45
N VAL A 7 -44.34 6.95 37.26
CA VAL A 7 -42.92 7.23 37.54
C VAL A 7 -42.07 6.62 36.41
N SER A 8 -41.28 7.46 35.72
CA SER A 8 -40.30 7.00 34.72
C SER A 8 -39.26 6.05 35.35
N PRO A 9 -38.82 4.99 34.65
CA PRO A 9 -37.98 3.97 35.25
C PRO A 9 -36.55 4.49 35.46
N SER A 10 -36.26 4.96 36.67
CA SER A 10 -34.95 5.40 37.18
C SER A 10 -33.89 4.27 37.27
N ASN A 11 -34.20 3.07 36.75
CA ASN A 11 -33.34 1.89 36.80
C ASN A 11 -32.42 1.72 35.56
N SER A 12 -32.51 2.58 34.54
CA SER A 12 -31.67 2.46 33.32
C SER A 12 -30.20 2.74 33.59
N VAL A 13 -29.90 3.80 34.36
CA VAL A 13 -28.52 4.24 34.66
C VAL A 13 -27.75 3.20 35.47
N ASN A 14 -28.40 2.57 36.47
CA ASN A 14 -27.79 1.52 37.29
C ASN A 14 -27.56 0.22 36.51
N LYS A 15 -28.42 -0.10 35.54
CA LYS A 15 -28.21 -1.25 34.63
C LYS A 15 -27.00 -1.02 33.72
N THR A 16 -26.85 0.18 33.17
CA THR A 16 -25.70 0.56 32.34
C THR A 16 -24.40 0.53 33.14
N ARG A 17 -24.40 1.08 34.37
CA ARG A 17 -23.22 1.05 35.26
C ARG A 17 -22.79 -0.37 35.63
N ASN A 18 -23.74 -1.24 35.99
CA ASN A 18 -23.44 -2.64 36.32
C ASN A 18 -22.96 -3.46 35.11
N ALA A 19 -23.49 -3.17 33.90
CA ALA A 19 -22.99 -3.79 32.67
C ALA A 19 -21.54 -3.37 32.38
N ILE A 20 -21.20 -2.09 32.55
CA ILE A 20 -19.84 -1.57 32.38
C ILE A 20 -18.88 -2.22 33.39
N LEU A 21 -19.27 -2.34 34.66
CA LEU A 21 -18.44 -2.99 35.69
C LEU A 21 -18.21 -4.48 35.39
N ARG A 22 -19.23 -5.19 34.91
CA ARG A 22 -19.10 -6.60 34.48
C ARG A 22 -18.17 -6.74 33.27
N MET A 23 -18.22 -5.81 32.32
CA MET A 23 -17.27 -5.77 31.20
C MET A 23 -15.85 -5.46 31.66
N LYS A 24 -15.68 -4.56 32.64
CA LYS A 24 -14.38 -4.19 33.23
C LYS A 24 -13.76 -5.30 34.10
N ASN A 25 -14.53 -6.30 34.51
CA ASN A 25 -14.07 -7.46 35.28
C ASN A 25 -14.10 -8.78 34.49
N CYS A 26 -14.50 -8.76 33.21
CA CYS A 26 -14.48 -9.96 32.37
C CYS A 26 -13.06 -10.40 32.02
N SER A 27 -12.86 -11.71 31.82
CA SER A 27 -11.58 -12.24 31.35
C SER A 27 -11.22 -11.64 29.97
N PRO A 28 -9.93 -11.39 29.68
CA PRO A 28 -9.50 -10.81 28.41
C PRO A 28 -10.04 -11.59 27.18
N LYS A 29 -10.05 -12.92 27.27
CA LYS A 29 -10.58 -13.81 26.23
C LYS A 29 -12.08 -13.61 25.98
N LEU A 30 -12.87 -13.39 27.03
CA LEU A 30 -14.31 -13.13 26.90
C LEU A 30 -14.59 -11.73 26.33
N ARG A 31 -13.79 -10.72 26.71
CA ARG A 31 -13.93 -9.37 26.14
C ARG A 31 -13.62 -9.35 24.65
N SER A 32 -12.59 -10.05 24.21
CA SER A 32 -12.24 -10.14 22.80
C SER A 32 -13.36 -10.81 21.99
N LYS A 33 -13.93 -11.93 22.48
CA LYS A 33 -15.10 -12.56 21.84
C LYS A 33 -16.34 -11.67 21.81
N LEU A 34 -16.58 -10.87 22.85
CA LEU A 34 -17.71 -9.94 22.88
C LEU A 34 -17.51 -8.76 21.91
N ARG A 35 -16.28 -8.24 21.80
CA ARG A 35 -15.93 -7.21 20.80
C ARG A 35 -16.10 -7.72 19.38
N GLU A 36 -15.57 -8.90 19.10
CA GLU A 36 -15.72 -9.57 17.80
C GLU A 36 -17.20 -9.74 17.42
N ARG A 37 -18.03 -10.25 18.33
CA ARG A 37 -19.48 -10.39 18.12
C ARG A 37 -20.22 -9.05 17.97
N CYS A 38 -19.70 -7.99 18.57
CA CYS A 38 -20.27 -6.64 18.44
C CYS A 38 -19.91 -6.06 17.07
N GLN A 39 -18.65 -6.18 16.66
CA GLN A 39 -18.17 -5.77 15.34
C GLN A 39 -18.92 -6.50 14.22
N GLN A 40 -19.08 -7.83 14.33
CA GLN A 40 -19.87 -8.61 13.36
C GLN A 40 -21.32 -8.14 13.29
N ARG A 41 -21.94 -7.80 14.43
CA ARG A 41 -23.31 -7.25 14.44
C ARG A 41 -23.38 -5.88 13.77
N ILE A 42 -22.43 -4.99 14.05
CA ILE A 42 -22.36 -3.67 13.42
C ILE A 42 -22.17 -3.80 11.91
N GLN A 43 -21.27 -4.68 11.46
CA GLN A 43 -21.03 -4.95 10.04
C GLN A 43 -22.29 -5.46 9.35
N ASN A 44 -23.00 -6.41 9.97
CA ASN A 44 -24.24 -6.96 9.42
C ASN A 44 -25.37 -5.91 9.35
N GLU A 45 -25.53 -5.06 10.36
CA GLU A 45 -26.53 -3.99 10.34
C GLU A 45 -26.18 -2.90 9.31
N ARG A 46 -24.90 -2.52 9.20
CA ARG A 46 -24.44 -1.62 8.13
C ARG A 46 -24.73 -2.19 6.74
N PHE A 47 -24.44 -3.47 6.53
CA PHE A 47 -24.72 -4.15 5.26
C PHE A 47 -26.22 -4.18 4.94
N LYS A 48 -27.09 -4.40 5.93
CA LYS A 48 -28.55 -4.33 5.75
C LYS A 48 -29.04 -2.92 5.38
N ILE A 49 -28.51 -1.89 6.03
CA ILE A 49 -28.86 -0.49 5.74
C ILE A 49 -28.44 -0.16 4.31
N LEU A 50 -27.18 -0.45 3.95
CA LEU A 50 -26.66 -0.17 2.61
C LEU A 50 -27.43 -0.94 1.51
N ASN A 51 -27.80 -2.20 1.76
CA ASN A 51 -28.63 -2.94 0.80
C ASN A 51 -30.06 -2.40 0.71
N THR A 52 -30.63 -1.90 1.80
CA THR A 52 -31.93 -1.23 1.77
C THR A 52 -31.85 0.05 0.94
N LEU A 53 -30.81 0.86 1.15
CA LEU A 53 -30.59 2.09 0.38
C LEU A 53 -30.32 1.80 -1.11
N ARG A 54 -29.54 0.76 -1.42
CA ARG A 54 -29.30 0.32 -2.79
C ARG A 54 -30.59 -0.12 -3.48
N LYS A 55 -31.44 -0.91 -2.80
CA LYS A 55 -32.75 -1.31 -3.31
C LYS A 55 -33.69 -0.13 -3.54
N ILE A 56 -33.64 0.90 -2.69
CA ILE A 56 -34.41 2.14 -2.87
C ILE A 56 -33.88 2.93 -4.08
N SER A 57 -32.56 2.98 -4.27
CA SER A 57 -31.94 3.58 -5.46
C SER A 57 -32.27 2.82 -6.75
N GLU A 58 -32.42 1.49 -6.68
CA GLU A 58 -32.84 0.66 -7.82
C GLU A 58 -34.34 0.77 -8.15
N GLN A 59 -35.15 1.38 -7.27
CA GLN A 59 -36.53 1.69 -7.60
C GLN A 59 -36.57 2.97 -8.44
N ASP A 60 -36.71 2.80 -9.75
CA ASP A 60 -36.86 3.89 -10.71
C ASP A 60 -37.99 4.86 -10.33
N THR A 61 -39.04 4.37 -9.66
CA THR A 61 -40.13 5.19 -9.13
C THR A 61 -39.69 6.15 -8.03
N PHE A 62 -38.73 5.79 -7.19
CA PHE A 62 -38.21 6.65 -6.13
C PHE A 62 -37.29 7.73 -6.70
N LYS A 63 -36.41 7.37 -7.66
CA LYS A 63 -35.58 8.34 -8.39
C LYS A 63 -36.41 9.37 -9.14
N VAL A 64 -37.48 8.93 -9.81
CA VAL A 64 -38.40 9.81 -10.54
C VAL A 64 -39.21 10.66 -9.55
N ALA A 65 -39.77 10.09 -8.48
CA ALA A 65 -40.53 10.86 -7.50
C ALA A 65 -39.68 11.89 -6.76
N PHE A 66 -38.49 11.52 -6.31
CA PHE A 66 -37.57 12.42 -5.61
C PHE A 66 -36.96 13.47 -6.55
N GLY A 67 -36.62 13.07 -7.78
CA GLY A 67 -36.20 13.98 -8.84
C GLY A 67 -37.29 15.00 -9.20
N ASN A 68 -38.56 14.56 -9.27
CA ASN A 68 -39.69 15.44 -9.52
C ASN A 68 -39.93 16.41 -8.35
N ILE A 69 -39.84 15.94 -7.10
CA ILE A 69 -39.96 16.80 -5.91
C ILE A 69 -38.85 17.86 -5.92
N ILE A 70 -37.59 17.48 -6.16
CA ILE A 70 -36.49 18.45 -6.25
C ILE A 70 -36.73 19.43 -7.41
N CYS A 71 -37.19 18.96 -8.57
CA CYS A 71 -37.48 19.85 -9.70
C CYS A 71 -38.66 20.80 -9.42
N GLU A 72 -39.65 20.39 -8.63
CA GLU A 72 -40.76 21.25 -8.19
C GLU A 72 -40.29 22.26 -7.15
N GLU A 73 -39.52 21.85 -6.15
CA GLU A 73 -38.96 22.75 -5.13
C GLU A 73 -38.00 23.78 -5.76
N TRP A 74 -37.20 23.40 -6.75
CA TRP A 74 -36.32 24.33 -7.46
C TRP A 74 -37.10 25.35 -8.30
N LYS A 75 -38.22 24.96 -8.92
CA LYS A 75 -39.08 25.90 -9.65
C LYS A 75 -39.79 26.88 -8.72
N ASN A 76 -40.12 26.45 -7.50
CA ASN A 76 -40.73 27.32 -6.49
C ASN A 76 -39.73 28.33 -5.89
N ILE A 77 -38.42 28.11 -6.05
CA ILE A 77 -37.38 29.04 -5.59
C ILE A 77 -37.17 30.19 -6.60
N ASP A 78 -37.37 29.96 -7.89
CA ASP A 78 -37.15 30.98 -8.93
C ASP A 78 -38.35 31.94 -9.13
N ASP A 79 -39.57 31.55 -8.73
CA ASP A 79 -40.80 32.30 -8.98
C ASP A 79 -41.23 33.27 -7.85
N ASP A 80 -40.53 33.32 -6.72
CA ASP A 80 -40.97 34.09 -5.52
C ASP A 80 -39.93 35.12 -5.05
N GLU A 81 -39.56 36.05 -5.94
CA GLU A 81 -38.90 37.29 -5.54
C GLU A 81 -39.72 38.49 -6.05
N LEU A 82 -40.71 38.94 -5.27
CA LEU A 82 -41.13 40.35 -5.08
C LEU A 82 -42.36 40.47 -4.15
N CYS A 83 -42.14 40.57 -2.82
CA CYS A 83 -42.71 41.55 -1.86
C CYS A 83 -42.77 41.02 -0.39
N GLU A 84 -41.80 41.45 0.42
CA GLU A 84 -41.78 41.77 1.88
C GLU A 84 -43.04 41.60 2.79
N PRO A 85 -42.94 41.67 4.15
CA PRO A 85 -42.09 40.93 5.11
C PRO A 85 -42.91 40.49 6.36
N LEU A 86 -42.96 39.21 6.73
CA LEU A 86 -43.73 38.79 7.92
C LEU A 86 -43.00 37.77 8.79
N VAL A 87 -42.73 38.22 10.03
CA VAL A 87 -42.48 37.43 11.24
C VAL A 87 -41.02 36.94 11.39
N GLN A 88 -40.07 37.78 11.84
CA GLN A 88 -39.91 38.14 13.26
C GLN A 88 -40.70 37.22 14.22
N THR A 89 -40.19 36.01 14.49
CA THR A 89 -40.15 35.38 15.82
C THR A 89 -39.70 33.91 15.73
N LEU A 90 -38.39 33.64 15.70
CA LEU A 90 -37.82 32.50 16.45
C LEU A 90 -36.29 32.58 16.54
N ASP A 91 -35.78 33.61 17.20
CA ASP A 91 -34.44 33.57 17.78
C ASP A 91 -34.41 32.54 18.92
N ARG A 92 -33.75 31.39 18.72
CA ARG A 92 -32.69 30.88 19.62
C ARG A 92 -32.14 29.51 19.19
N GLN A 93 -30.89 29.55 18.76
CA GLN A 93 -29.83 28.58 19.10
C GLN A 93 -29.99 27.15 18.59
N ILE A 94 -29.89 26.98 17.27
CA ILE A 94 -29.09 25.88 16.71
C ILE A 94 -28.29 26.50 15.57
N SER A 95 -27.07 26.97 15.87
CA SER A 95 -26.06 27.13 14.83
C SER A 95 -25.70 25.72 14.42
N GLU A 96 -26.40 25.19 13.41
CA GLU A 96 -25.88 24.06 12.65
C GLU A 96 -24.52 24.49 12.09
N PRO A 97 -23.47 23.65 12.19
CA PRO A 97 -22.22 24.00 11.54
C PRO A 97 -22.53 24.08 10.05
N GLU A 98 -22.33 25.25 9.45
CA GLU A 98 -22.39 25.40 8.00
C GLU A 98 -21.47 24.33 7.41
N PHE A 99 -22.08 23.34 6.76
CA PHE A 99 -21.38 22.27 6.10
C PHE A 99 -20.66 22.87 4.89
N ASN A 100 -19.40 23.23 5.09
CA ASN A 100 -18.58 23.84 4.06
C ASN A 100 -18.05 22.73 3.14
N LEU A 101 -18.81 22.46 2.08
CA LEU A 101 -18.51 21.45 1.07
C LEU A 101 -17.08 21.60 0.49
N ASP A 102 -16.58 22.83 0.41
CA ASP A 102 -15.23 23.12 -0.10
C ASP A 102 -14.14 22.68 0.90
N GLU A 103 -14.41 22.76 2.21
CA GLU A 103 -13.49 22.32 3.25
C GLU A 103 -13.43 20.78 3.36
N GLU A 104 -14.58 20.11 3.17
CA GLU A 104 -14.62 18.65 3.13
C GLU A 104 -13.93 18.08 1.89
N LEU A 105 -14.15 18.70 0.71
CA LEU A 105 -13.48 18.29 -0.52
C LEU A 105 -11.97 18.46 -0.42
N LEU A 106 -11.50 19.57 0.16
CA LEU A 106 -10.08 19.80 0.40
C LEU A 106 -9.50 18.76 1.37
N LEU A 107 -10.25 18.38 2.40
CA LEU A 107 -9.83 17.35 3.35
C LEU A 107 -9.75 15.97 2.70
N GLU A 108 -10.68 15.64 1.80
CA GLU A 108 -10.67 14.40 1.02
C GLU A 108 -9.46 14.33 0.09
N GLU A 109 -9.14 15.41 -0.63
CA GLU A 109 -7.95 15.48 -1.49
C GLU A 109 -6.64 15.30 -0.70
N LEU A 110 -6.55 15.91 0.49
CA LEU A 110 -5.39 15.76 1.36
C LEU A 110 -5.24 14.33 1.86
N LEU A 111 -6.36 13.69 2.24
CA LEU A 111 -6.38 12.31 2.72
C LEU A 111 -6.02 11.32 1.61
N GLU A 112 -6.53 11.53 0.40
CA GLU A 112 -6.18 10.72 -0.78
C GLU A 112 -4.68 10.81 -1.07
N LYS A 113 -4.11 12.01 -1.02
CA LYS A 113 -2.69 12.22 -1.23
C LYS A 113 -1.83 11.54 -0.16
N GLU A 114 -2.22 11.62 1.10
CA GLU A 114 -1.51 10.95 2.20
C GLU A 114 -1.56 9.42 2.03
N LEU A 115 -2.71 8.86 1.67
CA LEU A 115 -2.87 7.43 1.38
C LEU A 115 -2.03 6.97 0.19
N LEU A 116 -1.94 7.78 -0.86
CA LEU A 116 -1.09 7.48 -2.02
C LEU A 116 0.39 7.43 -1.64
N LEU A 117 0.85 8.39 -0.85
CA LEU A 117 2.24 8.41 -0.37
C LEU A 117 2.57 7.20 0.51
N GLU A 118 1.68 6.84 1.44
CA GLU A 118 1.84 5.64 2.28
C GLU A 118 1.88 4.37 1.41
N HIS A 119 1.04 4.30 0.38
CA HIS A 119 1.01 3.16 -0.53
C HIS A 119 2.27 3.06 -1.39
N GLU A 120 2.79 4.19 -1.87
CA GLU A 120 4.06 4.23 -2.61
C GLU A 120 5.23 3.76 -1.73
N GLU A 121 5.35 4.28 -0.50
CA GLU A 121 6.38 3.84 0.44
C GLU A 121 6.27 2.34 0.74
N TRP A 122 5.06 1.84 0.94
CA TRP A 122 4.84 0.42 1.17
C TRP A 122 5.25 -0.43 -0.04
N LEU A 123 4.90 -0.02 -1.27
CA LEU A 123 5.32 -0.70 -2.49
C LEU A 123 6.84 -0.74 -2.64
N PHE A 124 7.52 0.36 -2.33
CA PHE A 124 8.99 0.41 -2.33
C PHE A 124 9.59 -0.58 -1.33
N GLN A 125 9.07 -0.61 -0.10
CA GLN A 125 9.54 -1.55 0.93
C GLN A 125 9.33 -3.01 0.51
N GLN A 126 8.15 -3.34 -0.02
CA GLN A 126 7.86 -4.70 -0.50
C GLN A 126 8.75 -5.10 -1.69
N TYR A 127 9.08 -4.15 -2.58
CA TYR A 127 9.99 -4.39 -3.68
C TYR A 127 11.42 -4.67 -3.19
N GLU A 128 11.91 -3.89 -2.22
CA GLU A 128 13.21 -4.12 -1.58
C GLU A 128 13.25 -5.47 -0.85
N GLU A 129 12.20 -5.82 -0.11
CA GLU A 129 12.06 -7.11 0.56
C GLU A 129 12.14 -8.26 -0.46
N LEU A 130 11.38 -8.21 -1.56
CA LEU A 130 11.42 -9.21 -2.62
C LEU A 130 12.79 -9.33 -3.29
N LEU A 131 13.48 -8.20 -3.52
CA LEU A 131 14.85 -8.22 -4.04
C LEU A 131 15.82 -8.88 -3.06
N SER A 132 15.70 -8.55 -1.77
CA SER A 132 16.55 -9.12 -0.73
C SER A 132 16.33 -10.63 -0.59
N GLU A 133 15.08 -11.10 -0.61
CA GLU A 133 14.75 -12.53 -0.58
C GLU A 133 15.28 -13.28 -1.82
N GLN A 134 15.25 -12.66 -3.01
CA GLN A 134 15.84 -13.24 -4.23
C GLN A 134 17.38 -13.31 -4.16
N LEU A 135 18.02 -12.30 -3.56
CA LEU A 135 19.47 -12.26 -3.38
C LEU A 135 19.96 -13.26 -2.32
N GLU A 136 19.19 -13.49 -1.25
CA GLU A 136 19.58 -14.42 -0.17
C GLU A 136 19.38 -15.90 -0.51
N THR A 137 18.51 -16.22 -1.48
CA THR A 137 18.15 -17.61 -1.80
C THR A 137 18.94 -18.24 -2.94
N SER A 138 19.74 -17.47 -3.68
CA SER A 138 20.50 -17.97 -4.82
C SER A 138 22.00 -17.67 -4.69
N ASN A 139 22.83 -18.71 -4.55
CA ASN A 139 24.30 -18.61 -4.74
C ASN A 139 24.66 -18.42 -6.23
N ASP A 140 23.74 -17.87 -7.02
CA ASP A 140 23.80 -17.82 -8.46
C ASP A 140 24.46 -16.50 -8.87
N VAL A 141 25.62 -16.61 -9.50
CA VAL A 141 26.36 -15.44 -9.98
C VAL A 141 25.81 -15.05 -11.36
N VAL A 142 25.20 -13.87 -11.47
CA VAL A 142 24.74 -13.34 -12.76
C VAL A 142 25.93 -13.20 -13.72
N CYS A 143 25.74 -13.60 -14.97
CA CYS A 143 26.77 -13.52 -15.99
C CYS A 143 27.06 -12.04 -16.33
N PRO A 144 28.29 -11.56 -16.10
CA PRO A 144 28.64 -10.15 -16.30
C PRO A 144 28.70 -9.75 -17.77
N LEU A 145 28.81 -10.72 -18.70
CA LEU A 145 28.91 -10.46 -20.14
C LEU A 145 27.55 -10.22 -20.81
N CYS A 146 26.51 -10.90 -20.35
CA CYS A 146 25.17 -10.82 -20.98
C CYS A 146 24.09 -10.25 -20.06
N CYS A 147 24.35 -10.18 -18.75
CA CYS A 147 23.42 -9.71 -17.73
C CYS A 147 22.04 -10.40 -17.73
N ALA A 148 21.93 -11.57 -18.39
CA ALA A 148 20.65 -12.25 -18.63
C ALA A 148 20.63 -13.71 -18.16
N GLY A 149 21.80 -14.30 -17.88
CA GLY A 149 21.93 -15.67 -17.42
C GLY A 149 22.80 -15.77 -16.17
N TYR A 150 22.97 -16.98 -15.65
CA TYR A 150 23.76 -17.28 -14.46
C TYR A 150 24.99 -18.10 -14.84
N LEU A 151 26.05 -18.01 -14.03
CA LEU A 151 27.28 -18.78 -14.18
C LEU A 151 27.17 -20.07 -13.39
N GLU A 152 27.34 -21.21 -14.09
CA GLU A 152 27.31 -22.54 -13.50
C GLU A 152 28.66 -23.24 -13.69
N LEU A 153 29.04 -24.08 -12.71
CA LEU A 153 30.24 -24.93 -12.82
C LEU A 153 29.96 -26.05 -13.82
N LYS A 154 30.73 -26.09 -14.91
CA LYS A 154 30.50 -27.05 -16.00
C LYS A 154 30.92 -28.48 -15.63
N ASP A 155 31.96 -28.62 -14.80
CA ASP A 155 32.48 -29.91 -14.35
C ASP A 155 33.08 -29.80 -12.94
N ILE A 156 32.60 -30.64 -12.02
CA ILE A 156 33.18 -30.79 -10.67
C ILE A 156 34.64 -31.27 -10.76
N SER A 157 35.00 -31.97 -11.85
CA SER A 157 36.32 -32.53 -12.11
C SER A 157 37.34 -31.53 -12.67
N CYS A 158 36.91 -30.36 -13.13
CA CYS A 158 37.77 -29.28 -13.63
C CYS A 158 37.48 -27.99 -12.84
N PRO A 159 37.99 -27.86 -11.61
CA PRO A 159 37.85 -26.63 -10.85
C PRO A 159 38.45 -25.48 -11.66
N GLY A 160 37.67 -24.42 -11.87
CA GLY A 160 38.14 -23.22 -12.54
C GLY A 160 37.52 -22.91 -13.89
N LYS A 161 36.47 -23.61 -14.35
CA LYS A 161 35.70 -23.20 -15.54
C LYS A 161 34.20 -23.11 -15.24
N VAL A 162 33.64 -21.94 -15.50
CA VAL A 162 32.21 -21.66 -15.36
C VAL A 162 31.62 -21.29 -16.70
N GLN A 163 30.37 -21.67 -16.94
CA GLN A 163 29.66 -21.40 -18.18
C GLN A 163 28.38 -20.63 -17.90
N CYS A 164 28.06 -19.65 -18.75
CA CYS A 164 26.77 -18.97 -18.68
C CYS A 164 25.64 -19.82 -19.27
N THR A 165 24.51 -19.90 -18.57
CA THR A 165 23.29 -20.59 -19.03
C THR A 165 22.60 -19.97 -20.25
N LYS A 166 22.88 -18.70 -20.56
CA LYS A 166 22.26 -17.97 -21.68
C LYS A 166 23.22 -17.75 -22.86
N CYS A 167 24.30 -17.00 -22.65
CA CYS A 167 25.24 -16.70 -23.74
C CYS A 167 26.23 -17.83 -24.02
N SER A 168 26.21 -18.91 -23.23
CA SER A 168 27.10 -20.08 -23.37
C SER A 168 28.60 -19.78 -23.28
N GLU A 169 28.98 -18.56 -22.90
CA GLU A 169 30.37 -18.18 -22.70
C GLU A 169 30.99 -18.93 -21.52
N ILE A 170 32.22 -19.41 -21.73
CA ILE A 170 33.01 -20.11 -20.70
C ILE A 170 34.05 -19.15 -20.14
N ILE A 171 34.06 -18.95 -18.83
CA ILE A 171 35.01 -18.09 -18.13
C ILE A 171 35.90 -18.97 -17.26
N THR A 172 37.20 -18.68 -17.25
CA THR A 172 38.14 -19.32 -16.34
C THR A 172 38.18 -18.53 -15.04
N ILE A 173 38.09 -19.23 -13.91
CA ILE A 173 38.16 -18.63 -12.58
C ILE A 173 39.29 -19.30 -11.79
N ASP A 174 40.07 -18.50 -11.08
CA ASP A 174 41.18 -19.01 -10.27
C ASP A 174 40.70 -19.49 -8.88
N LYS A 175 39.49 -19.08 -8.48
CA LYS A 175 38.88 -19.31 -7.17
C LYS A 175 37.43 -19.81 -7.28
N SER A 176 36.65 -19.73 -6.19
CA SER A 176 35.24 -20.12 -6.19
C SER A 176 34.34 -19.11 -6.93
N LEU A 177 33.12 -19.53 -7.28
CA LEU A 177 32.10 -18.63 -7.84
C LEU A 177 31.78 -17.45 -6.89
N LEU A 178 31.74 -17.70 -5.58
CA LEU A 178 31.52 -16.66 -4.56
C LEU A 178 32.67 -15.65 -4.50
N ASP A 179 33.92 -16.11 -4.69
CA ASP A 179 35.07 -15.21 -4.76
C ASP A 179 35.01 -14.33 -6.01
N LEU A 180 34.60 -14.90 -7.16
CA LEU A 180 34.37 -14.14 -8.38
C LEU A 180 33.28 -13.08 -8.16
N GLN A 181 32.17 -13.45 -7.54
CA GLN A 181 31.08 -12.54 -7.23
C GLN A 181 31.57 -11.38 -6.35
N SER A 182 32.32 -11.67 -5.30
CA SER A 182 32.89 -10.68 -4.39
C SER A 182 33.86 -9.74 -5.14
N ALA A 183 34.73 -10.30 -5.99
CA ALA A 183 35.66 -9.50 -6.80
C ALA A 183 34.94 -8.59 -7.80
N ILE A 184 33.84 -9.06 -8.40
CA ILE A 184 32.97 -8.24 -9.26
C ILE A 184 32.40 -7.07 -8.46
N TYR A 185 31.79 -7.34 -7.30
CA TYR A 185 31.18 -6.28 -6.47
C TYR A 185 32.20 -5.27 -5.95
N GLU A 186 33.36 -5.72 -5.47
CA GLU A 186 34.42 -4.82 -5.03
C GLU A 186 34.92 -3.92 -6.16
N CYS A 187 35.11 -4.48 -7.35
CA CYS A 187 35.55 -3.73 -8.54
C CYS A 187 34.50 -2.68 -8.96
N LEU A 188 33.21 -3.05 -8.97
CA LEU A 188 32.12 -2.13 -9.29
C LEU A 188 31.96 -1.04 -8.23
N SER A 189 32.00 -1.39 -6.94
CA SER A 189 31.90 -0.42 -5.83
C SER A 189 33.07 0.57 -5.82
N TRP A 190 34.28 0.10 -6.16
CA TRP A 190 35.43 0.99 -6.31
C TRP A 190 35.24 1.97 -7.47
N HIS A 191 34.74 1.47 -8.61
CA HIS A 191 34.47 2.30 -9.78
C HIS A 191 33.38 3.35 -9.52
N GLU A 192 32.29 2.97 -8.87
CA GLU A 192 31.14 3.84 -8.57
C GLU A 192 31.53 5.07 -7.73
N LYS A 193 32.53 4.92 -6.85
CA LYS A 193 33.08 6.06 -6.07
C LYS A 193 33.79 7.10 -6.92
N GLN A 194 34.24 6.74 -8.12
CA GLN A 194 35.04 7.59 -9.01
C GLN A 194 34.29 7.99 -10.29
N CYS A 195 33.21 7.28 -10.65
CA CYS A 195 32.52 7.45 -11.92
C CYS A 195 31.05 7.01 -11.83
N ASN A 196 30.14 7.86 -12.30
CA ASN A 196 28.69 7.62 -12.27
C ASN A 196 28.16 6.88 -13.52
N ARG A 197 29.05 6.29 -14.32
CA ARG A 197 28.69 5.50 -15.52
C ARG A 197 28.77 4.01 -15.18
N ASN A 198 28.00 3.19 -15.87
CA ASN A 198 28.11 1.74 -15.72
C ASN A 198 29.31 1.24 -16.55
N PRO A 199 30.28 0.56 -15.93
CA PRO A 199 31.37 -0.07 -16.68
C PRO A 199 30.84 -1.33 -17.40
N GLY A 200 31.49 -1.68 -18.50
CA GLY A 200 31.24 -2.92 -19.25
C GLY A 200 32.18 -4.04 -18.83
N PHE A 201 31.79 -5.28 -19.13
CA PHE A 201 32.63 -6.45 -18.96
C PHE A 201 33.05 -7.03 -20.29
N ILE A 202 34.32 -7.45 -20.37
CA ILE A 202 34.87 -8.12 -21.54
C ILE A 202 35.63 -9.37 -21.11
N LYS A 203 35.64 -10.36 -21.99
CA LYS A 203 36.45 -11.57 -21.82
C LYS A 203 37.72 -11.44 -22.66
N VAL A 204 38.88 -11.63 -22.03
CA VAL A 204 40.20 -11.52 -22.66
C VAL A 204 40.91 -12.85 -22.55
N PHE A 205 41.33 -13.42 -23.68
CA PHE A 205 42.06 -14.68 -23.70
C PHE A 205 43.52 -14.47 -23.33
N LYS A 206 43.99 -15.20 -22.32
CA LYS A 206 45.42 -15.27 -21.98
C LYS A 206 46.12 -16.30 -22.87
N ASN A 207 45.48 -17.46 -23.06
CA ASN A 207 45.94 -18.58 -23.87
C ASN A 207 44.74 -19.25 -24.58
N LYS A 208 44.96 -20.29 -25.40
CA LYS A 208 43.86 -21.04 -26.06
C LYS A 208 42.81 -21.60 -25.09
N ASN A 209 43.18 -21.85 -23.83
CA ASN A 209 42.33 -22.52 -22.83
C ASN A 209 42.01 -21.68 -21.59
N GLU A 210 42.59 -20.48 -21.47
CA GLU A 210 42.49 -19.61 -20.28
C GLU A 210 42.01 -18.23 -20.70
N SER A 211 40.98 -17.72 -20.02
CA SER A 211 40.44 -16.39 -20.25
C SER A 211 40.22 -15.65 -18.94
N ASN A 212 40.61 -14.39 -18.93
CA ASN A 212 40.33 -13.47 -17.83
C ASN A 212 39.06 -12.68 -18.15
N LEU A 213 38.30 -12.37 -17.11
CA LEU A 213 37.23 -11.39 -17.19
C LEU A 213 37.80 -10.02 -16.79
N CYS A 214 37.50 -8.99 -17.56
CA CYS A 214 37.95 -7.63 -17.29
C CYS A 214 36.75 -6.68 -17.24
N VAL A 215 36.84 -5.69 -16.35
CA VAL A 215 35.94 -4.54 -16.27
C VAL A 215 36.59 -3.38 -17.00
N ILE A 216 35.84 -2.72 -17.88
CA ILE A 216 36.29 -1.56 -18.64
C ILE A 216 35.25 -0.43 -18.56
N CYS A 217 35.70 0.80 -18.32
CA CYS A 217 34.88 2.00 -18.47
C CYS A 217 35.51 2.93 -19.50
N ASP A 218 34.74 3.27 -20.54
CA ASP A 218 35.14 4.19 -21.60
C ASP A 218 35.21 5.66 -21.14
N HIS A 219 34.50 6.02 -20.06
CA HIS A 219 34.49 7.39 -19.54
C HIS A 219 35.68 7.73 -18.66
N CYS A 220 35.99 6.89 -17.66
CA CYS A 220 37.07 7.16 -16.70
C CYS A 220 38.36 6.39 -17.03
N SER A 221 38.41 5.70 -18.18
CA SER A 221 39.53 4.82 -18.59
C SER A 221 39.89 3.77 -17.55
N PHE A 222 38.92 3.37 -16.72
CA PHE A 222 39.11 2.32 -15.73
C PHE A 222 39.21 0.97 -16.45
N LEU A 223 40.24 0.21 -16.10
CA LEU A 223 40.45 -1.15 -16.57
C LEU A 223 40.95 -1.98 -15.40
N ASN A 224 40.25 -3.06 -15.09
CA ASN A 224 40.67 -4.00 -14.04
C ASN A 224 40.36 -5.44 -14.43
N VAL A 225 41.19 -6.37 -13.98
CA VAL A 225 40.98 -7.80 -14.17
C VAL A 225 40.20 -8.33 -12.96
N VAL A 226 39.13 -9.07 -13.23
CA VAL A 226 38.22 -9.64 -12.23
C VAL A 226 38.22 -11.15 -12.43
N GLY A 227 39.22 -11.82 -11.87
CA GLY A 227 39.44 -13.25 -12.06
C GLY A 227 40.84 -13.64 -11.65
#